data_AF-A0AAD9FMC4-F1
#
_entry.id   AF-A0AAD9FMC4-F1
#
_cell.length_a   1.000
_cell.length_b   1.000
_cell.length_c   1.000
_cell.angle_alpha   90.00
_cell.angle_beta   90.00
_cell.angle_gamma   90.00
#
_symmetry.space_group_name_H-M   'P 1'
#
loop_
_entity.id
_entity.type
_entity.pdbx_description
1 polymer ?
#
loop_
_entity_poly.entity_id
_entity_poly.type
_entity_poly.pdbx_seq_one_letter_code
_entity_poly.pdbx_strand_id
1 'polypeptide(L)'
;MAIISGMNMSPVSRLKKTWSKAKTAKFFILEHQMDPTGNFYNYRTALRGAAHRSRTANSNRERVGLLIKDIYFLNEGCANRLPNGHVNFEKFVELARQVGEFMTWKKVECPFEQDRAILHYLHTAPIFSEDGLYLASYESESPENQVEKDRWKALR
;
A
#
# COMPACT_ATOMS: atom_id res chain seq x y z
N MET A 1 -1.42 2.42 -1.74
CA MET A 1 -0.19 1.65 -1.99
C MET A 1 -0.38 0.64 -3.11
N ALA A 2 -1.34 -0.28 -3.01
CA ALA A 2 -1.54 -1.38 -3.95
C ALA A 2 -1.42 -1.02 -5.45
N ILE A 3 -2.08 0.04 -5.93
CA ILE A 3 -2.05 0.42 -7.35
C ILE A 3 -0.62 0.78 -7.80
N ILE A 4 0.08 1.68 -7.08
CA ILE A 4 1.45 2.08 -7.44
C ILE A 4 2.42 0.91 -7.35
N SER A 5 2.31 0.10 -6.28
CA SER A 5 3.10 -1.12 -6.15
C SER A 5 2.88 -2.09 -7.31
N GLY A 6 1.62 -2.28 -7.73
CA GLY A 6 1.26 -3.12 -8.87
C GLY A 6 1.82 -2.60 -10.20
N MET A 7 1.72 -1.29 -10.44
CA MET A 7 2.28 -0.65 -11.64
C MET A 7 3.82 -0.73 -11.69
N ASN A 8 4.48 -0.76 -10.53
CA ASN A 8 5.94 -0.92 -10.40
C ASN A 8 6.42 -2.38 -10.41
N MET A 9 5.52 -3.36 -10.46
CA MET A 9 5.91 -4.76 -10.63
C MET A 9 6.67 -4.94 -11.94
N SER A 10 7.72 -5.76 -11.93
CA SER A 10 8.54 -6.09 -13.09
C SER A 10 7.77 -6.44 -14.37
N PRO A 11 6.71 -7.29 -14.37
CA PRO A 11 5.94 -7.57 -15.59
C PRO A 11 5.21 -6.35 -16.17
N VAL A 12 4.98 -5.29 -15.39
CA VAL A 12 4.35 -4.04 -15.86
C VAL A 12 5.41 -3.00 -16.21
N SER A 13 6.43 -2.82 -15.37
CA SER A 13 7.47 -1.79 -15.56
C SER A 13 8.41 -2.07 -16.75
N ARG A 14 8.46 -3.33 -17.22
CA ARG A 14 9.21 -3.71 -18.43
C ARG A 14 8.56 -3.27 -19.75
N LEU A 15 7.28 -2.92 -19.77
CA LEU A 15 6.50 -2.61 -20.98
C LEU A 15 6.88 -1.23 -21.58
N LYS A 16 8.10 -1.08 -22.09
CA LYS A 16 8.68 0.22 -22.47
C LYS A 16 7.88 0.91 -23.57
N LYS A 17 7.30 0.16 -24.52
CA LYS A 17 6.51 0.74 -25.61
C LYS A 17 5.16 1.24 -25.13
N THR A 18 4.58 0.59 -24.12
CA THR A 18 3.35 1.05 -23.46
C THR A 18 3.63 2.31 -22.63
N TRP A 19 4.69 2.29 -21.82
CA TRP A 19 5.05 3.44 -20.98
C TRP A 19 5.42 4.69 -21.76
N SER A 20 6.03 4.57 -22.95
CA SER A 20 6.37 5.72 -23.80
C SER A 20 5.14 6.48 -24.31
N LYS A 21 3.96 5.85 -24.28
CA LYS A 21 2.68 6.47 -24.68
C LYS A 21 1.86 6.99 -23.50
N ALA A 22 2.23 6.64 -22.27
CA ALA A 22 1.48 7.00 -21.06
C ALA A 22 1.87 8.38 -20.53
N LYS A 23 0.90 9.10 -19.96
CA LYS A 23 1.17 10.34 -19.22
C LYS A 23 1.59 10.02 -17.78
N THR A 24 2.88 10.09 -17.50
CA THR A 24 3.48 9.59 -16.25
C THR A 24 3.67 10.64 -15.15
N ALA A 25 3.43 11.93 -15.42
CA ALA A 25 3.70 12.99 -14.44
C ALA A 25 3.01 12.78 -13.08
N LYS A 26 1.70 12.48 -13.08
CA LYS A 26 0.95 12.19 -11.83
C LYS A 26 1.42 10.88 -11.17
N PHE A 27 1.83 9.91 -11.97
CA PHE A 27 2.36 8.64 -11.47
C PHE A 27 3.65 8.85 -10.67
N PHE A 28 4.60 9.62 -11.21
CA PHE A 28 5.85 9.93 -10.49
C PHE A 28 5.64 10.71 -9.20
N ILE A 29 4.66 11.62 -9.17
CA ILE A 29 4.29 12.32 -7.92
C ILE A 29 3.81 11.30 -6.88
N LEU A 30 2.93 10.38 -7.28
CA LEU A 30 2.41 9.36 -6.37
C LEU A 30 3.52 8.39 -5.93
N GLU A 31 4.43 8.01 -6.81
CA GLU A 31 5.59 7.18 -6.50
C GLU A 31 6.49 7.85 -5.45
N HIS A 32 6.82 9.14 -5.62
CA HIS A 32 7.60 9.89 -4.64
C HIS A 32 6.92 10.01 -3.27
N GLN A 33 5.59 10.15 -3.25
CA GLN A 33 4.84 10.13 -1.98
C GLN A 33 4.89 8.76 -1.30
N MET A 34 5.08 7.69 -2.06
CA MET A 34 5.08 6.31 -1.61
C MET A 34 6.48 5.72 -1.41
N ASP A 35 7.53 6.54 -1.52
CA ASP A 35 8.90 6.14 -1.29
C ASP A 35 9.10 5.57 0.14
N PRO A 36 9.69 4.36 0.30
CA PRO A 36 9.90 3.74 1.61
C PRO A 36 10.98 4.42 2.46
N THR A 37 11.78 5.32 1.89
CA THR A 37 12.86 6.06 2.56
C THR A 37 12.36 6.78 3.81
N GLY A 38 13.17 6.74 4.86
CA GLY A 38 12.81 7.32 6.16
C GLY A 38 11.55 6.69 6.76
N ASN A 39 11.33 5.38 6.54
CA ASN A 39 10.14 4.65 6.97
C ASN A 39 8.83 5.26 6.44
N PHE A 40 8.79 5.51 5.12
CA PHE A 40 7.66 6.17 4.44
C PHE A 40 7.41 7.60 4.92
N TYR A 41 8.47 8.41 5.07
CA TYR A 41 8.39 9.76 5.63
C TYR A 41 7.40 10.67 4.87
N ASN A 42 7.47 10.68 3.53
CA ASN A 42 6.60 11.50 2.68
C ASN A 42 5.13 11.10 2.84
N TYR A 43 4.83 9.80 2.70
CA TYR A 43 3.50 9.25 2.91
C TYR A 43 2.94 9.60 4.30
N ARG A 44 3.74 9.41 5.37
CA ARG A 44 3.32 9.74 6.75
C ARG A 44 3.02 11.22 6.93
N THR A 45 3.78 12.08 6.28
CA THR A 45 3.57 13.54 6.34
C THR A 45 2.31 13.94 5.58
N ALA A 46 2.10 13.40 4.37
CA ALA A 46 0.87 13.60 3.60
C ALA A 46 -0.37 13.10 4.37
N LEU A 47 -0.27 11.92 5.00
CA LEU A 47 -1.34 11.34 5.80
C LEU A 47 -1.67 12.18 7.04
N ARG A 48 -0.66 12.67 7.78
CA ARG A 48 -0.88 13.60 8.91
C ARG A 48 -1.57 14.88 8.46
N GLY A 49 -1.19 15.43 7.31
CA GLY A 49 -1.85 16.58 6.71
C GLY A 49 -3.32 16.30 6.35
N ALA A 50 -3.60 15.15 5.73
CA ALA A 50 -4.96 14.73 5.41
C ALA A 50 -5.83 14.54 6.67
N ALA A 51 -5.32 13.85 7.68
CA ALA A 51 -6.01 13.64 8.95
C ALA A 51 -6.28 14.97 9.69
N HIS A 52 -5.36 15.93 9.62
CA HIS A 52 -5.58 17.26 10.17
C HIS A 52 -6.71 18.00 9.44
N ARG A 53 -6.71 18.01 8.10
CA ARG A 53 -7.78 18.63 7.30
C ARG A 53 -9.15 17.98 7.51
N SER A 54 -9.20 16.65 7.65
CA SER A 54 -10.46 15.94 7.96
C SER A 54 -11.04 16.40 9.31
N ARG A 55 -10.18 16.54 10.34
CA ARG A 55 -10.62 17.01 11.67
C ARG A 55 -11.17 18.44 11.65
N THR A 56 -10.59 19.33 10.86
CA THR A 56 -11.04 20.73 10.79
C THR A 56 -12.22 20.93 9.85
N ALA A 57 -12.47 20.02 8.91
CA ALA A 57 -13.53 20.12 7.91
C ALA A 57 -14.90 19.55 8.36
N ASN A 58 -15.08 19.13 9.63
CA ASN A 58 -16.28 18.43 10.12
C ASN A 58 -16.71 17.22 9.26
N SER A 59 -15.76 16.66 8.50
CA SER A 59 -16.00 15.55 7.59
C SER A 59 -15.20 14.37 8.10
N ASN A 60 -15.90 13.32 8.53
CA ASN A 60 -15.30 12.04 8.95
C ASN A 60 -14.56 11.31 7.81
N ARG A 61 -14.42 11.94 6.64
CA ARG A 61 -13.88 11.32 5.45
C ARG A 61 -12.35 11.25 5.55
N GLU A 62 -11.88 10.01 5.47
CA GLU A 62 -10.54 9.60 5.07
C GLU A 62 -9.47 9.58 6.17
N ARG A 63 -9.37 8.42 6.83
CA ARG A 63 -8.18 8.03 7.58
C ARG A 63 -7.74 6.63 7.13
N VAL A 64 -6.67 6.55 6.35
CA VAL A 64 -6.04 5.29 5.93
C VAL A 64 -4.56 5.36 6.27
N GLY A 65 -4.11 4.55 7.21
CA GLY A 65 -2.73 4.59 7.70
C GLY A 65 -2.05 3.23 7.80
N LEU A 66 -0.72 3.25 7.77
CA LEU A 66 0.20 2.14 7.97
C LEU A 66 0.23 1.66 9.44
N LEU A 67 -0.92 1.35 10.03
CA LEU A 67 -1.05 1.08 11.45
C LEU A 67 -0.36 -0.21 11.92
N ILE A 68 -0.45 -1.28 11.12
CA ILE A 68 -0.01 -2.61 11.56
C ILE A 68 1.51 -2.63 11.79
N LYS A 69 2.27 -2.03 10.87
CA LYS A 69 3.73 -1.92 10.98
C LYS A 69 4.12 -1.11 12.22
N ASP A 70 3.44 0.00 12.49
CA ASP A 70 3.73 0.87 13.63
C ASP A 70 3.39 0.20 14.97
N ILE A 71 2.25 -0.48 15.06
CA ILE A 71 1.87 -1.26 16.24
C ILE A 71 2.90 -2.36 16.50
N TYR A 72 3.36 -3.06 15.45
CA TYR A 72 4.40 -4.07 15.57
C TYR A 72 5.70 -3.49 16.13
N PHE A 73 6.23 -2.41 15.55
CA PHE A 73 7.49 -1.82 16.03
C PHE A 73 7.38 -1.22 17.43
N LEU A 74 6.23 -0.63 17.78
CA LEU A 74 5.97 -0.16 19.14
C LEU A 74 5.96 -1.33 20.14
N ASN A 75 5.41 -2.48 19.74
CA ASN A 75 5.43 -3.67 20.57
C ASN A 75 6.84 -4.25 20.72
N GLU A 76 7.59 -4.40 19.63
CA GLU A 76 8.93 -5.00 19.68
C GLU A 76 9.99 -4.06 20.27
N GLY A 77 9.79 -2.74 20.17
CA GLY A 77 10.76 -1.74 20.62
C GLY A 77 10.86 -1.57 22.14
N CYS A 78 9.99 -2.19 22.94
CA CYS A 78 9.94 -2.03 24.39
C CYS A 78 9.61 -3.34 25.11
N ALA A 79 10.26 -3.60 26.25
CA ALA A 79 9.96 -4.76 27.07
C ALA A 79 8.57 -4.69 27.72
N ASN A 80 7.88 -5.83 27.83
CA ASN A 80 6.57 -5.94 28.48
C ASN A 80 6.63 -5.72 30.00
N ARG A 81 7.81 -5.93 30.60
CA ARG A 81 8.08 -5.76 32.02
C ARG A 81 9.30 -4.88 32.22
N LEU A 82 9.27 -4.10 33.28
CA LEU A 82 10.40 -3.33 33.77
C LEU A 82 11.44 -4.27 34.41
N PRO A 83 12.70 -3.81 34.63
CA PRO A 83 13.74 -4.64 35.27
C PRO A 83 13.37 -5.17 36.67
N ASN A 84 12.44 -4.49 37.36
CA ASN A 84 11.89 -4.92 38.66
C ASN A 84 10.77 -5.97 38.55
N GLY A 85 10.47 -6.46 37.35
CA GLY A 85 9.42 -7.46 37.10
C GLY A 85 8.00 -6.91 36.99
N HIS A 86 7.77 -5.62 37.30
CA HIS A 86 6.47 -4.98 37.14
C HIS A 86 6.09 -4.81 35.67
N VAL A 87 4.78 -4.72 35.40
CA VAL A 87 4.25 -4.47 34.06
C VAL A 87 4.67 -3.08 33.58
N ASN A 88 5.14 -3.00 32.34
CA ASN A 88 5.47 -1.72 31.71
C ASN A 88 4.20 -1.03 31.20
N PHE A 89 3.47 -0.35 32.10
CA PHE A 89 2.22 0.33 31.74
C PHE A 89 2.40 1.42 30.69
N GLU A 90 3.54 2.10 30.64
CA GLU A 90 3.82 3.14 29.63
C GLU A 90 3.74 2.56 28.22
N LYS A 91 4.38 1.41 27.98
CA LYS A 91 4.27 0.67 26.71
C LYS A 91 2.82 0.35 26.37
N PHE A 92 2.07 -0.20 27.32
CA PHE A 92 0.69 -0.63 27.08
C PHE A 92 -0.26 0.54 26.85
N VAL A 93 -0.05 1.67 27.51
CA VAL A 93 -0.82 2.91 27.28
C VAL A 93 -0.58 3.42 25.86
N GLU A 94 0.68 3.45 25.40
CA GLU A 94 0.97 3.90 24.04
C GLU A 94 0.42 2.94 22.98
N LEU A 95 0.49 1.62 23.20
CA LEU A 95 -0.17 0.62 22.34
C LEU A 95 -1.69 0.82 22.32
N ALA A 96 -2.31 1.02 23.48
CA ALA A 96 -3.75 1.25 23.59
C ALA A 96 -4.17 2.52 22.85
N ARG A 97 -3.34 3.57 22.85
CA ARG A 97 -3.57 4.80 22.08
C ARG A 97 -3.62 4.52 20.57
N GLN A 98 -2.63 3.79 20.03
CA GLN A 98 -2.59 3.45 18.61
C GLN A 98 -3.77 2.56 18.18
N VAL A 99 -4.11 1.56 19.00
CA VAL A 99 -5.26 0.68 18.74
C VAL A 99 -6.58 1.46 18.85
N GLY A 100 -6.69 2.39 19.80
CA GLY A 100 -7.86 3.26 19.96
C GLY A 100 -8.11 4.14 18.73
N GLU A 101 -7.05 4.69 18.14
CA GLU A 101 -7.13 5.43 16.87
C GLU A 101 -7.65 4.53 15.74
N PHE A 102 -7.10 3.32 15.60
CA PHE A 102 -7.57 2.34 14.61
C PHE A 102 -9.05 1.98 14.78
N MET A 103 -9.47 1.71 16.01
CA MET A 103 -10.87 1.36 16.31
C MET A 103 -11.83 2.51 16.00
N THR A 104 -11.37 3.76 16.13
CA THR A 104 -12.13 4.93 15.68
C THR A 104 -12.29 4.94 14.17
N TRP A 105 -11.24 4.60 13.42
CA TRP A 105 -11.27 4.60 11.96
C TRP A 105 -12.15 3.46 11.41
N LYS A 106 -12.13 2.30 12.05
CA LYS A 106 -12.98 1.16 11.69
C LYS A 106 -14.48 1.49 11.73
N LYS A 107 -14.89 2.45 12.56
CA LYS A 107 -16.28 2.91 12.68
C LYS A 107 -16.68 3.94 11.61
N VAL A 108 -15.74 4.45 10.83
CA VAL A 108 -16.02 5.43 9.78
C VAL A 108 -16.72 4.73 8.62
N GLU A 109 -17.92 5.21 8.28
CA GLU A 109 -18.66 4.72 7.12
C GLU A 109 -18.11 5.29 5.82
N CYS A 110 -18.13 4.46 4.76
CA CYS A 110 -17.77 4.90 3.42
C CYS A 110 -18.85 5.85 2.91
N PRO A 111 -18.51 7.10 2.54
CA PRO A 111 -19.51 8.08 2.11
C PRO A 111 -20.01 7.86 0.68
N PHE A 112 -19.44 6.90 -0.04
CA PHE A 112 -19.76 6.61 -1.43
C PHE A 112 -20.80 5.50 -1.49
N GLU A 113 -21.80 5.69 -2.35
CA GLU A 113 -22.79 4.67 -2.63
C GLU A 113 -22.14 3.42 -3.22
N GLN A 114 -22.71 2.27 -2.91
CA GLN A 114 -22.25 1.00 -3.45
C GLN A 114 -22.86 0.76 -4.82
N ASP A 115 -22.00 0.68 -5.84
CA ASP A 115 -22.39 0.21 -7.16
C ASP A 115 -22.21 -1.30 -7.24
N ARG A 116 -23.32 -2.03 -7.44
CA ARG A 116 -23.32 -3.50 -7.47
C ARG A 116 -22.52 -4.07 -8.65
N ALA A 117 -22.51 -3.39 -9.80
CA ALA A 117 -21.79 -3.86 -10.98
C ALA A 117 -20.27 -3.72 -10.77
N ILE A 118 -19.83 -2.60 -10.20
CA ILE A 118 -18.43 -2.38 -9.83
C ILE A 118 -17.98 -3.40 -8.78
N LEU A 119 -18.77 -3.62 -7.74
CA LEU A 119 -18.47 -4.60 -6.71
C LEU A 119 -18.36 -6.02 -7.27
N HIS A 120 -19.31 -6.40 -8.14
CA HIS A 120 -19.27 -7.71 -8.80
C HIS A 120 -17.98 -7.88 -9.60
N TYR A 121 -17.63 -6.91 -10.45
CA TYR A 121 -16.40 -6.94 -11.23
C TYR A 121 -15.16 -7.08 -10.34
N LEU A 122 -15.04 -6.30 -9.27
CA LEU A 122 -13.90 -6.35 -8.36
C LEU A 122 -13.78 -7.71 -7.64
N HIS A 123 -14.89 -8.38 -7.36
CA HIS A 123 -14.90 -9.70 -6.73
C HIS A 123 -14.61 -10.86 -7.69
N THR A 124 -14.95 -10.71 -8.98
CA THR A 124 -14.79 -11.78 -9.97
C THR A 124 -13.64 -11.55 -10.95
N ALA A 125 -12.93 -10.42 -10.83
CA ALA A 125 -11.78 -10.13 -11.67
C ALA A 125 -10.72 -11.26 -11.57
N PRO A 126 -10.15 -11.69 -12.70
CA PRO A 126 -9.18 -12.78 -12.71
C PRO A 126 -7.92 -12.38 -11.93
N ILE A 127 -7.46 -13.29 -11.08
CA ILE A 127 -6.21 -13.14 -10.32
C ILE A 127 -5.15 -13.97 -11.03
N PHE A 128 -4.08 -13.31 -11.47
CA PHE A 128 -2.95 -13.95 -12.10
C PHE A 128 -1.93 -14.39 -11.06
N SER A 129 -1.30 -15.55 -11.27
CA SER A 129 -0.06 -15.91 -10.60
C SER A 129 1.08 -15.00 -11.07
N GLU A 130 2.19 -15.00 -10.35
CA GLU A 130 3.38 -14.25 -10.78
C GLU A 130 3.82 -14.68 -12.19
N ASP A 131 3.93 -15.97 -12.44
CA ASP A 131 4.26 -16.52 -13.76
C ASP A 131 3.24 -16.14 -14.84
N GLY A 132 1.95 -16.15 -14.50
CA GLY A 132 0.88 -15.71 -15.40
C GLY A 132 1.01 -14.23 -15.79
N LEU A 133 1.41 -13.36 -14.86
CA LEU A 133 1.68 -11.95 -15.16
C LEU A 133 2.87 -11.76 -16.10
N TYR A 134 3.95 -12.54 -15.90
CA TYR A 134 5.10 -12.49 -16.81
C TYR A 134 4.76 -13.01 -18.19
N LEU A 135 4.01 -14.12 -18.29
CA LEU A 135 3.57 -14.66 -19.57
C LEU A 135 2.72 -13.62 -20.33
N ALA A 136 1.72 -13.03 -19.69
CA ALA A 136 0.89 -11.99 -20.28
C ALA A 136 1.70 -10.74 -20.68
N SER A 137 2.72 -10.38 -19.90
CA SER A 137 3.64 -9.28 -20.22
C SER A 137 4.45 -9.56 -21.50
N TYR A 138 5.01 -10.76 -21.63
CA TYR A 138 5.78 -11.16 -22.82
C TYR A 138 4.92 -11.33 -24.07
N GLU A 139 3.66 -11.77 -23.91
CA GLU A 139 2.67 -11.80 -24.98
C GLU A 139 2.28 -10.40 -25.45
N SER A 140 2.23 -9.44 -24.52
CA SER A 140 1.93 -8.03 -24.83
C SER A 140 3.09 -7.30 -25.49
N GLU A 141 4.30 -7.46 -24.95
CA GLU A 141 5.55 -6.92 -25.51
C GLU A 141 6.66 -7.98 -25.41
N SER A 142 7.12 -8.48 -26.56
CA SER A 142 8.11 -9.57 -26.62
C SER A 142 9.40 -9.27 -25.83
N PRO A 143 10.12 -10.31 -25.36
CA PRO A 143 11.38 -10.15 -24.66
C PRO A 143 12.41 -9.27 -25.41
N GLU A 144 13.00 -8.31 -24.71
CA GLU A 144 13.96 -7.36 -25.30
C GLU A 144 15.41 -7.81 -25.15
N ASN A 145 15.71 -8.60 -24.13
CA ASN A 145 17.07 -9.05 -23.80
C ASN A 145 17.15 -10.57 -23.59
N GLN A 146 18.37 -11.09 -23.46
CA GLN A 146 18.61 -12.53 -23.34
C GLN A 146 17.98 -13.12 -22.06
N VAL A 147 18.06 -12.40 -20.94
CA VAL A 147 17.47 -12.83 -19.66
C VAL A 147 15.95 -13.00 -19.77
N GLU A 148 15.27 -12.06 -20.40
CA GLU A 148 13.83 -12.16 -20.66
C GLU A 148 13.49 -13.29 -21.62
N LYS A 149 14.30 -13.52 -22.66
CA LYS A 149 14.10 -14.64 -23.60
C LYS A 149 14.21 -15.98 -22.89
N ASP A 150 15.20 -16.13 -22.01
CA ASP A 150 15.41 -17.37 -21.26
C ASP A 150 14.30 -17.59 -20.23
N ARG A 151 13.88 -16.52 -19.53
CA ARG A 151 12.71 -16.59 -18.64
C ARG A 151 11.44 -16.95 -19.39
N TRP A 152 11.18 -16.35 -20.54
CA TRP A 152 9.99 -16.65 -21.32
C TRP A 152 9.95 -18.10 -21.81
N LYS A 153 11.10 -18.67 -22.19
CA LYS A 153 11.22 -20.09 -22.52
C LYS A 153 10.93 -20.99 -21.32
N ALA A 154 11.38 -20.62 -20.12
CA ALA A 154 11.13 -21.40 -18.91
C ALA A 154 9.66 -21.37 -18.44
N LEU A 155 8.90 -20.35 -18.87
CA LEU A 155 7.48 -20.19 -18.55
C LEU A 155 6.53 -20.90 -19.55
N ARG A 156 7.06 -21.50 -20.63
CA ARG A 156 6.32 -22.23 -21.66
C ARG A 156 6.62 -23.72 -21.57
#